data_AF-A0A101V853-F1
#
_entry.id   AF-A0A101V853-F1
#
_cell.length_a   1.000
_cell.length_b   1.000
_cell.length_c   1.000
_cell.angle_alpha   90.00
_cell.angle_beta   90.00
_cell.angle_gamma   90.00
#
_symmetry.space_group_name_H-M   'P 1'
#
loop_
_entity.id
_entity.type
_entity.pdbx_description
1 polymer ?
#
loop_
_entity_poly.entity_id
_entity_poly.type
_entity_poly.pdbx_seq_one_letter_code
_entity_poly.pdbx_strand_id
1 'polypeptide(L)' 'MTVSDVDIQNCIDKCTRTSQRIRSIAGDMVDHRSRYALTEAERHIELCIHGCFDAKTLAKS' A
#
# COMPACT_ATOMS: atom_id res chain seq x y z
N MET A 1 -22.04 3.23 -8.12
CA MET A 1 -21.49 2.19 -7.22
C MET A 1 -20.88 2.89 -6.03
N THR A 2 -21.49 2.78 -4.85
CA THR A 2 -20.86 3.19 -3.60
C THR A 2 -19.92 2.08 -3.16
N VAL A 3 -18.64 2.40 -2.96
CA VAL A 3 -17.65 1.45 -2.41
C VAL A 3 -18.00 1.25 -0.93
N SER A 4 -18.14 0.01 -0.47
CA SER A 4 -18.49 -0.27 0.93
C SER A 4 -17.27 -0.12 1.86
N ASP A 5 -17.50 0.09 3.17
CA ASP A 5 -16.42 0.10 4.18
C ASP A 5 -15.58 -1.19 4.14
N VAL A 6 -16.23 -2.32 3.87
CA VAL A 6 -15.60 -3.64 3.70
C VAL A 6 -14.69 -3.65 2.48
N ASP A 7 -15.11 -3.06 1.36
CA ASP A 7 -14.28 -2.97 0.15
C ASP A 7 -13.05 -2.11 0.37
N ILE A 8 -13.19 -0.99 1.10
CA ILE A 8 -12.07 -0.12 1.47
C ILE A 8 -11.09 -0.86 2.40
N GLN A 9 -11.60 -1.57 3.41
CA GLN A 9 -10.75 -2.36 4.31
C GLN A 9 -10.01 -3.47 3.55
N ASN A 10 -10.69 -4.17 2.64
CA ASN A 10 -10.07 -5.18 1.80
C ASN A 10 -8.96 -4.61 0.91
N CYS A 11 -9.12 -3.37 0.42
CA CYS A 11 -8.10 -2.65 -0.32
C CYS A 11 -6.86 -2.39 0.55
N ILE A 12 -7.07 -1.82 1.74
CA ILE A 12 -6.01 -1.55 2.72
C ILE A 12 -5.22 -2.83 3.01
N ASP A 13 -5.90 -3.92 3.36
CA ASP A 13 -5.24 -5.18 3.71
C ASP A 13 -4.41 -5.77 2.55
N LYS A 14 -4.92 -5.68 1.32
CA LYS A 14 -4.20 -6.12 0.11
C LYS A 14 -2.96 -5.25 -0.12
N CYS A 15 -3.09 -3.95 -0.01
CA CYS A 15 -1.99 -3.01 -0.20
C CYS A 15 -0.93 -3.19 0.89
N THR A 16 -1.31 -3.36 2.16
CA THR A 16 -0.38 -3.61 3.27
C THR A 16 0.43 -4.89 3.04
N ARG A 17 -0.23 -6.00 2.65
CA ARG A 17 0.49 -7.26 2.34
C ARG A 17 1.46 -7.09 1.16
N THR A 18 1.07 -6.31 0.16
CA THR A 18 1.90 -6.07 -1.02
C THR A 18 3.12 -5.20 -0.68
N SER A 19 2.92 -4.13 0.10
CA SER A 19 4.00 -3.27 0.62
C SER A 19 5.01 -4.08 1.44
N GLN A 20 4.54 -4.90 2.39
CA GLN A 20 5.40 -5.76 3.19
C GLN A 20 6.22 -6.74 2.34
N ARG A 21 5.60 -7.33 1.30
CA ARG A 21 6.29 -8.23 0.38
C ARG A 21 7.38 -7.51 -0.42
N ILE A 22 7.09 -6.32 -0.94
CA ILE A 22 8.07 -5.52 -1.69
C ILE A 22 9.22 -5.11 -0.78
N ARG A 23 8.93 -4.69 0.46
CA ARG A 23 9.95 -4.34 1.46
C ARG A 23 10.88 -5.51 1.76
N SER A 24 10.34 -6.72 1.90
CA SER A 24 11.16 -7.94 2.07
C SER A 24 12.07 -8.18 0.87
N ILE A 25 11.52 -8.14 -0.35
CA ILE A 25 12.31 -8.35 -1.58
C ILE A 25 13.40 -7.28 -1.70
N ALA A 26 13.07 -6.01 -1.45
CA ALA A 26 14.01 -4.90 -1.50
C ALA A 26 15.15 -5.08 -0.48
N GLY A 27 14.84 -5.59 0.72
CA GLY A 27 15.82 -5.88 1.76
C GLY A 27 16.85 -6.95 1.35
N ASP A 28 16.42 -7.92 0.56
CA ASP A 28 17.27 -9.02 0.06
C ASP A 28 18.04 -8.64 -1.20
N MET A 29 17.75 -7.49 -1.83
CA MET A 29 18.42 -7.07 -3.06
C MET A 29 19.81 -6.49 -2.79
N VAL A 30 20.82 -7.10 -3.42
CA VAL A 30 22.19 -6.58 -3.46
C VAL A 30 22.33 -5.41 -4.44
N ASP A 31 21.59 -5.45 -5.56
CA ASP A 31 21.62 -4.37 -6.54
C ASP A 31 20.93 -3.10 -6.00
N HIS A 32 21.70 -2.03 -5.85
CA HIS A 32 21.24 -0.77 -5.28
C HIS A 32 20.14 -0.11 -6.12
N ARG A 33 20.20 -0.22 -7.46
CA ARG A 33 19.22 0.39 -8.36
C ARG A 33 17.86 -0.29 -8.23
N SER A 34 17.85 -1.61 -8.25
CA SER A 34 16.64 -2.42 -8.10
C SER A 34 16.05 -2.25 -6.70
N ARG A 35 16.88 -2.23 -5.66
CA ARG A 35 16.45 -1.93 -4.29
C ARG A 35 15.76 -0.58 -4.21
N TYR A 36 16.36 0.48 -4.75
CA TYR A 36 15.77 1.81 -4.76
C TYR A 36 14.42 1.85 -5.49
N ALA A 37 14.34 1.23 -6.67
CA ALA A 37 13.10 1.16 -7.43
C ALA A 37 11.97 0.46 -6.66
N LEU A 38 12.29 -0.64 -5.96
CA LEU A 38 11.32 -1.35 -5.12
C LEU A 38 10.92 -0.54 -3.87
N THR A 39 11.85 0.16 -3.24
CA THR A 39 11.53 1.06 -2.12
C THR A 39 10.61 2.20 -2.56
N GLU A 40 10.83 2.78 -3.74
CA GLU A 40 9.93 3.82 -4.26
C GLU A 40 8.55 3.25 -4.61
N ALA A 41 8.48 2.06 -5.20
CA ALA A 41 7.21 1.38 -5.45
C ALA A 41 6.44 1.11 -4.14
N GLU A 42 7.13 0.71 -3.09
CA GLU A 42 6.56 0.51 -1.77
C GLU A 42 6.02 1.81 -1.15
N ARG A 43 6.76 2.92 -1.27
CA ARG A 43 6.29 4.25 -0.86
C ARG A 43 4.97 4.64 -1.53
N HIS A 44 4.82 4.36 -2.83
CA HIS A 44 3.56 4.63 -3.53
C HIS A 44 2.38 3.81 -3.02
N ILE A 45 2.63 2.57 -2.58
CA ILE A 45 1.59 1.73 -1.97
C ILE A 45 1.17 2.28 -0.61
N GLU A 46 2.12 2.75 0.20
CA GLU A 46 1.80 3.40 1.49
C GLU A 46 0.93 4.65 1.29
N LEU A 47 1.23 5.48 0.28
CA LEU A 47 0.39 6.63 -0.06
C LEU A 47 -1.03 6.21 -0.48
N CYS A 48 -1.17 5.10 -1.20
CA CYS A 48 -2.47 4.56 -1.56
C CYS A 48 -3.26 4.07 -0.32
N ILE A 49 -2.58 3.44 0.64
CA ILE A 49 -3.18 3.02 1.91
C ILE A 49 -3.70 4.23 2.69
N HIS A 50 -2.92 5.31 2.77
CA HIS A 50 -3.37 6.55 3.42
C HIS A 50 -4.63 7.13 2.77
N GLY A 51 -4.67 7.21 1.43
CA GLY A 51 -5.88 7.65 0.72
C GLY A 51 -7.10 6.76 0.99
N CYS A 52 -6.90 5.45 1.21
CA CYS A 52 -7.98 4.55 1.60
C CYS A 52 -8.48 4.83 3.03
N PHE A 53 -7.57 5.14 3.97
CA PHE A 53 -7.98 5.56 5.33
C PHE A 53 -8.74 6.88 5.33
N ASP A 54 -8.31 7.85 4.50
CA ASP A 54 -9.02 9.12 4.33
C ASP A 54 -10.43 8.88 3.79
N ALA A 55 -10.57 8.07 2.75
CA ALA A 55 -11.87 7.67 2.19
C ALA A 55 -12.75 6.99 3.23
N LYS A 56 -12.18 6.11 4.06
CA LYS A 56 -12.89 5.43 5.16
C LYS A 56 -13.41 6.41 6.21
N THR A 57 -12.66 7.47 6.47
CA THR A 57 -13.04 8.52 7.42
C THR A 57 -14.19 9.36 6.85
N LEU A 58 -14.08 9.75 5.56
CA LEU A 58 -15.13 10.51 4.86
C LEU A 58 -16.43 9.72 4.68
N ALA A 59 -16.37 8.39 4.53
CA ALA A 59 -17.55 7.55 4.41
C ALA A 59 -18.34 7.41 5.72
N LYS A 60 -17.76 7.80 6.87
CA LYS A 60 -18.38 7.75 8.20
C LYS A 60 -18.98 9.08 8.66
N SER A 61 -18.62 10.19 8.01
CA SER A 61 -19.15 11.54 8.22
C SER A 61 -20.37 11.82 7.36
#